data_AF-A0A7S1I2Q7-F1
#
_entry.id   AF-A0A7S1I2Q7-F1
#
_cell.length_a   1.000
_cell.length_b   1.000
_cell.length_c   1.000
_cell.angle_alpha   90.00
_cell.angle_beta   90.00
_cell.angle_gamma   90.00
#
_symmetry.space_group_name_H-M   'P 1'
#
loop_
_entity.id
_entity.type
_entity.pdbx_description
1 polymer ?
#
loop_
_entity_poly.entity_id
_entity_poly.type
_entity_poly.pdbx_seq_one_letter_code
_entity_poly.pdbx_strand_id
1 'polypeptide(L)'
;SHFSQLEKMHGDPLPESLCQVEGTVLLHMNFAMKQDQELAKEYIKLVRKLDWAVIAAFDVALLLSIARLPAFQKTVFDVVCMKVHHCFKDLLASTKSSESQGRNPQAEFVNAGLNGIILDVVNRSSHGWDYLLPSIVGLGSSLMDGYQAVMPTRTPASHIMHLEADIILRNMYSSRNRDPEDRQSGAGPATFSPALLSCLVGMTILQRIFLLHDVVRMEILERIFDHIVRCMAPNAAAGGGGRGAALSSASTQLQYISLLEKLVRHNPNVLLQYTAKLKDAVEYIPHQSPFIASCLLSAVQPMLSLSADLQDYVFLVLRKAFHNRQSSVRIIAVNGFLQLLSTGRKVLALPTLSQVTICQQSSAVDTDLELLGVLRRCLSQQREVRERLYGGLYEVFLEKLALSDTVL
;
A
#
# COMPACT_ATOMS: atom_id res chain seq x y z
N SER A 1 -22.56 -25.35 -3.60
CA SER A 1 -22.11 -26.69 -3.14
C SER A 1 -22.68 -26.95 -1.74
N HIS A 2 -22.58 -28.17 -1.19
CA HIS A 2 -23.01 -28.46 0.20
C HIS A 2 -22.33 -27.54 1.23
N PHE A 3 -21.13 -27.03 0.91
CA PHE A 3 -20.41 -26.02 1.69
C PHE A 3 -21.07 -24.63 1.65
N SER A 4 -21.59 -24.20 0.50
CA SER A 4 -22.36 -22.93 0.40
C SER A 4 -23.66 -22.95 1.21
N GLN A 5 -24.20 -24.14 1.50
CA GLN A 5 -25.38 -24.30 2.36
C GLN A 5 -25.01 -24.25 3.85
N LEU A 6 -23.83 -24.75 4.22
CA LEU A 6 -23.29 -24.65 5.58
C LEU A 6 -22.87 -23.21 5.95
N GLU A 7 -22.25 -22.49 5.01
CA GLU A 7 -21.86 -21.08 5.19
C GLU A 7 -23.05 -20.14 5.40
N LYS A 8 -24.24 -20.48 4.87
CA LYS A 8 -25.45 -19.66 5.01
C LYS A 8 -26.24 -19.94 6.30
N MET A 9 -25.94 -21.03 7.02
CA MET A 9 -26.72 -21.44 8.19
C MET A 9 -26.16 -20.96 9.54
N HIS A 10 -24.95 -20.40 9.61
CA HIS A 10 -24.39 -19.86 10.84
C HIS A 10 -23.81 -18.46 10.59
N GLY A 11 -24.35 -17.46 11.29
CA GLY A 11 -23.75 -16.13 11.41
C GLY A 11 -22.60 -16.07 12.42
N ASP A 12 -22.15 -17.22 12.92
CA ASP A 12 -21.04 -17.39 13.86
C ASP A 12 -19.77 -17.83 13.12
N PRO A 13 -18.56 -17.50 13.63
CA PRO A 13 -17.31 -18.00 13.06
C PRO A 13 -17.36 -19.53 12.96
N LEU A 14 -17.02 -20.06 11.78
CA LEU A 14 -17.01 -21.50 11.52
C LEU A 14 -16.21 -22.23 12.61
N PRO A 15 -16.65 -23.42 13.06
CA PRO A 15 -15.96 -24.17 14.10
C PRO A 15 -14.49 -24.37 13.75
N GLU A 16 -13.59 -24.14 14.70
CA GLU A 16 -12.14 -24.26 14.54
C GLU A 16 -11.75 -25.64 13.94
N SER A 17 -12.47 -26.68 14.37
CA SER A 17 -12.33 -28.05 13.85
C SER A 17 -12.66 -28.19 12.37
N LEU A 18 -13.64 -27.44 11.86
CA LEU A 18 -14.03 -27.49 10.44
C LEU A 18 -12.92 -26.89 9.56
N CYS A 19 -12.36 -25.75 9.96
CA CYS A 19 -11.24 -25.13 9.24
C CYS A 19 -10.01 -26.05 9.18
N GLN A 20 -9.71 -26.78 10.26
CA GLN A 20 -8.63 -27.78 10.27
C GLN A 20 -8.90 -28.97 9.34
N VAL A 21 -10.15 -29.47 9.32
CA VAL A 21 -10.56 -30.54 8.40
C VAL A 21 -10.47 -30.06 6.95
N GLU A 22 -10.95 -28.85 6.64
CA GLU A 22 -10.83 -28.24 5.32
C GLU A 22 -9.34 -28.15 4.90
N GLY A 23 -8.46 -27.70 5.79
CA GLY A 23 -7.01 -27.65 5.54
C GLY A 23 -6.41 -29.01 5.24
N THR A 24 -6.85 -30.05 5.95
CA THR A 24 -6.42 -31.42 5.71
C THR A 24 -6.90 -31.93 4.35
N VAL A 25 -8.15 -31.66 3.99
CA VAL A 25 -8.70 -32.03 2.66
C VAL A 25 -7.95 -31.31 1.55
N LEU A 26 -7.67 -30.01 1.71
CA LEU A 26 -6.91 -29.22 0.74
C LEU A 26 -5.49 -29.76 0.54
N LEU A 27 -4.85 -30.26 1.59
CA LEU A 27 -3.53 -30.88 1.53
C LEU A 27 -3.56 -32.24 0.80
N HIS A 28 -4.54 -33.10 1.08
CA HIS A 28 -4.71 -34.37 0.37
C HIS A 28 -5.02 -34.15 -1.10
N MET A 29 -5.86 -33.17 -1.42
CA MET A 29 -6.17 -32.80 -2.79
C MET A 29 -4.94 -32.23 -3.50
N ASN A 30 -4.12 -31.43 -2.81
CA ASN A 30 -2.83 -30.97 -3.34
C ASN A 30 -1.93 -32.13 -3.72
N PHE A 31 -1.82 -33.12 -2.84
CA PHE A 31 -1.00 -34.31 -3.06
C PHE A 31 -1.52 -35.14 -4.24
N ALA A 32 -2.83 -35.35 -4.35
CA ALA A 32 -3.45 -36.02 -5.49
C ALA A 32 -3.18 -35.28 -6.80
N MET A 33 -3.35 -33.96 -6.82
CA MET A 33 -3.07 -33.12 -7.99
C MET A 33 -1.58 -33.03 -8.35
N LYS A 34 -0.69 -33.27 -7.39
CA LYS A 34 0.75 -33.37 -7.62
C LYS A 34 1.11 -34.66 -8.34
N GLN A 35 0.39 -35.76 -8.06
CA GLN A 35 0.57 -37.04 -8.74
C GLN A 35 -0.12 -37.05 -10.12
N ASP A 36 -1.33 -36.50 -10.20
CA ASP A 36 -2.10 -36.39 -11.43
C ASP A 36 -2.41 -34.92 -11.75
N GLN A 37 -1.68 -34.37 -12.72
CA GLN A 37 -1.82 -33.00 -13.16
C GLN A 37 -3.08 -32.76 -14.02
N GLU A 38 -3.74 -33.80 -14.53
CA GLU A 38 -4.99 -33.64 -15.29
C GLU A 38 -6.13 -33.18 -14.39
N LEU A 39 -6.16 -33.68 -13.15
CA LEU A 39 -7.12 -33.26 -12.13
C LEU A 39 -7.07 -31.76 -11.85
N ALA A 40 -5.86 -31.20 -11.74
CA ALA A 40 -5.66 -29.77 -11.55
C ALA A 40 -6.15 -28.96 -12.77
N LYS A 41 -5.86 -29.44 -13.99
CA LYS A 41 -6.29 -28.79 -15.23
C LYS A 41 -7.81 -28.78 -15.37
N GLU A 42 -8.47 -29.90 -15.11
CA GLU A 42 -9.93 -30.00 -15.16
C GLU A 42 -10.60 -29.13 -14.09
N TYR A 43 -10.06 -29.10 -12.87
CA TYR A 43 -10.59 -28.21 -11.82
C TYR A 43 -10.46 -26.73 -12.21
N ILE A 44 -9.32 -26.30 -12.75
CA ILE A 44 -9.14 -24.92 -13.26
C ILE A 44 -10.15 -24.61 -14.39
N LYS A 45 -10.39 -25.56 -15.31
CA LYS A 45 -11.39 -25.39 -16.38
C LYS A 45 -12.81 -25.25 -15.82
N LEU A 46 -13.16 -26.04 -14.80
CA LEU A 46 -14.45 -25.94 -14.12
C LEU A 46 -14.63 -24.57 -13.48
N VAL A 47 -13.67 -24.11 -12.67
CA VAL A 47 -13.78 -22.81 -12.00
C VAL A 47 -13.81 -21.66 -13.00
N ARG A 48 -13.09 -21.74 -14.12
CA ARG A 48 -13.18 -20.72 -15.20
C ARG A 48 -14.61 -20.52 -15.68
N LYS A 49 -15.40 -21.59 -15.84
CA LYS A 49 -16.79 -21.56 -16.31
C LYS A 49 -17.80 -21.08 -15.26
N LEU A 50 -17.48 -21.19 -13.97
CA LEU A 50 -18.38 -20.80 -12.89
C LEU A 50 -18.41 -19.28 -12.71
N ASP A 51 -19.58 -18.72 -12.44
CA ASP A 51 -19.72 -17.32 -12.04
C ASP A 51 -19.19 -17.10 -10.62
N TRP A 52 -18.68 -15.90 -10.34
CA TRP A 52 -18.13 -15.56 -9.01
C TRP A 52 -19.15 -15.76 -7.88
N ALA A 53 -20.44 -15.55 -8.16
CA ALA A 53 -21.53 -15.74 -7.19
C ALA A 53 -21.68 -17.19 -6.71
N VAL A 54 -21.13 -18.17 -7.45
CA VAL A 54 -21.21 -19.60 -7.12
C VAL A 54 -19.94 -20.10 -6.43
N ILE A 55 -18.83 -19.37 -6.56
CA ILE A 55 -17.53 -19.73 -5.99
C ILE A 55 -17.57 -19.51 -4.48
N ALA A 56 -17.27 -20.55 -3.70
CA ALA A 56 -17.16 -20.46 -2.24
C ALA A 56 -15.71 -20.16 -1.81
N ALA A 57 -15.52 -19.81 -0.53
CA ALA A 57 -14.18 -19.62 0.04
C ALA A 57 -13.30 -20.88 -0.09
N PHE A 58 -13.89 -22.07 0.06
CA PHE A 58 -13.18 -23.33 -0.14
C PHE A 58 -12.65 -23.50 -1.57
N ASP A 59 -13.41 -23.07 -2.60
CA ASP A 59 -12.96 -23.17 -3.99
C ASP A 59 -11.75 -22.26 -4.26
N VAL A 60 -11.76 -21.05 -3.68
CA VAL A 60 -10.61 -20.14 -3.73
C VAL A 60 -9.42 -20.72 -2.98
N ALA A 61 -9.64 -21.33 -1.81
CA ALA A 61 -8.58 -22.01 -1.04
C ALA A 61 -7.99 -23.21 -1.81
N LEU A 62 -8.81 -23.97 -2.52
CA LEU A 62 -8.36 -25.08 -3.37
C LEU A 62 -7.58 -24.59 -4.59
N LEU A 63 -8.01 -23.50 -5.22
CA LEU A 63 -7.21 -22.83 -6.25
C LEU A 63 -5.85 -22.40 -5.70
N LEU A 64 -5.81 -21.75 -4.54
CA LEU A 64 -4.55 -21.34 -3.90
C LEU A 64 -3.67 -22.53 -3.49
N SER A 65 -4.29 -23.66 -3.15
CA SER A 65 -3.59 -24.93 -2.98
C SER A 65 -2.95 -25.38 -4.29
N ILE A 66 -3.70 -25.41 -5.40
CA ILE A 66 -3.15 -25.73 -6.74
C ILE A 66 -2.01 -24.77 -7.11
N ALA A 67 -2.09 -23.49 -6.73
CA ALA A 67 -1.06 -22.50 -6.99
C ALA A 67 0.28 -22.81 -6.29
N ARG A 68 0.31 -23.74 -5.33
CA ARG A 68 1.57 -24.27 -4.76
C ARG A 68 2.37 -25.10 -5.76
N LEU A 69 1.73 -25.60 -6.83
CA LEU A 69 2.41 -26.26 -7.93
C LEU A 69 2.95 -25.20 -8.90
N PRO A 70 4.28 -25.08 -9.09
CA PRO A 70 4.87 -24.02 -9.91
C PRO A 70 4.35 -23.97 -11.35
N ALA A 71 3.99 -25.13 -11.91
CA ALA A 71 3.44 -25.25 -13.26
C ALA A 71 2.07 -24.56 -13.43
N PHE A 72 1.29 -24.46 -12.35
CA PHE A 72 -0.07 -23.91 -12.37
C PHE A 72 -0.19 -22.55 -11.68
N GLN A 73 0.82 -22.15 -10.89
CA GLN A 73 0.80 -20.92 -10.10
C GLN A 73 0.32 -19.70 -10.88
N LYS A 74 1.01 -19.36 -11.97
CA LYS A 74 0.65 -18.21 -12.81
C LYS A 74 -0.76 -18.34 -13.38
N THR A 75 -1.11 -19.52 -13.89
CA THR A 75 -2.43 -19.78 -14.48
C THR A 75 -3.57 -19.60 -13.47
N VAL A 76 -3.37 -20.04 -12.22
CA VAL A 76 -4.35 -19.86 -11.16
C VAL A 76 -4.48 -18.39 -10.78
N PHE A 77 -3.36 -17.69 -10.58
CA PHE A 77 -3.38 -16.27 -10.25
C PHE A 77 -4.10 -15.47 -11.34
N ASP A 78 -3.79 -15.71 -12.61
CA ASP A 78 -4.48 -15.05 -13.73
C ASP A 78 -6.00 -15.29 -13.69
N VAL A 79 -6.45 -16.52 -13.39
CA VAL A 79 -7.87 -16.85 -13.30
C VAL A 79 -8.55 -16.10 -12.16
N VAL A 80 -7.96 -16.09 -10.97
CA VAL A 80 -8.52 -15.40 -9.81
C VAL A 80 -8.52 -13.89 -10.05
N CYS A 81 -7.41 -13.32 -10.48
CA CYS A 81 -7.27 -11.90 -10.82
C CYS A 81 -8.31 -11.45 -11.85
N MET A 82 -8.48 -12.19 -12.95
CA MET A 82 -9.48 -11.87 -13.98
C MET A 82 -10.90 -11.90 -13.43
N LYS A 83 -11.25 -12.90 -12.62
CA LYS A 83 -12.58 -12.98 -12.02
C LYS A 83 -12.84 -11.84 -11.04
N VAL A 84 -11.84 -11.47 -10.24
CA VAL A 84 -11.92 -10.32 -9.34
C VAL A 84 -12.17 -9.03 -10.11
N HIS A 85 -11.41 -8.80 -11.17
CA HIS A 85 -11.57 -7.62 -12.00
C HIS A 85 -12.92 -7.57 -12.71
N HIS A 86 -13.39 -8.71 -13.25
CA HIS A 86 -14.70 -8.80 -13.90
C HIS A 86 -15.83 -8.53 -12.93
N CYS A 87 -15.76 -9.08 -11.72
CA CYS A 87 -16.73 -8.81 -10.66
C CYS A 87 -16.80 -7.30 -10.33
N PHE A 88 -15.67 -6.62 -10.19
CA PHE A 88 -15.66 -5.17 -9.99
C PHE A 88 -16.18 -4.38 -11.19
N LYS A 89 -15.89 -4.85 -12.41
CA LYS A 89 -16.39 -4.22 -13.64
C LYS A 89 -17.92 -4.33 -13.74
N ASP A 90 -18.47 -5.51 -13.45
CA ASP A 90 -19.90 -5.78 -13.45
C ASP A 90 -20.61 -4.99 -12.36
N LEU A 91 -20.01 -4.94 -11.16
CA LEU A 91 -20.52 -4.13 -10.04
C LEU A 91 -20.59 -2.65 -10.41
N LEU A 92 -19.52 -2.10 -10.98
CA LEU A 92 -19.49 -0.70 -11.45
C LEU A 92 -20.39 -0.43 -12.66
N ALA A 93 -20.80 -1.45 -13.41
CA ALA A 93 -21.78 -1.34 -14.49
C ALA A 93 -23.21 -1.38 -13.94
N SER A 94 -23.49 -2.32 -13.02
CA SER A 94 -24.78 -2.46 -12.32
C SER A 94 -25.16 -1.19 -11.56
N THR A 95 -24.17 -0.53 -10.95
CA THR A 95 -24.42 0.69 -10.17
C THR A 95 -24.87 1.85 -11.03
N LYS A 96 -24.32 1.99 -12.26
CA LYS A 96 -24.76 2.99 -13.23
C LYS A 96 -26.22 2.77 -13.68
N SER A 97 -26.67 1.52 -13.73
CA SER A 97 -28.07 1.18 -14.05
C SER A 97 -29.01 1.24 -12.85
N SER A 98 -28.55 0.93 -11.63
CA SER A 98 -29.37 1.02 -10.42
C SER A 98 -29.60 2.48 -9.98
N GLU A 99 -28.65 3.38 -10.27
CA GLU A 99 -28.79 4.83 -10.08
C GLU A 99 -29.97 5.43 -10.87
N SER A 100 -30.38 4.84 -12.01
CA SER A 100 -31.55 5.29 -12.78
C SER A 100 -32.88 4.73 -12.27
N GLN A 101 -32.86 3.78 -11.34
CA GLN A 101 -34.04 3.08 -10.82
C GLN A 101 -34.29 3.26 -9.31
N GLY A 102 -33.49 4.08 -8.61
CA GLY A 102 -33.73 4.44 -7.20
C GLY A 102 -33.60 3.30 -6.19
N ARG A 103 -32.95 2.19 -6.55
CA ARG A 103 -32.65 1.08 -5.62
C ARG A 103 -31.41 1.38 -4.80
N ASN A 104 -31.46 1.08 -3.50
CA ASN A 104 -30.36 1.30 -2.55
C ASN A 104 -29.20 0.34 -2.84
N PRO A 105 -28.09 0.82 -3.44
CA PRO A 105 -27.03 -0.07 -3.91
C PRO A 105 -26.15 -0.58 -2.77
N GLN A 106 -26.24 0.00 -1.55
CA GLN A 106 -25.49 -0.41 -0.36
C GLN A 106 -25.64 -1.90 0.00
N ALA A 107 -26.81 -2.50 -0.21
CA ALA A 107 -27.06 -3.91 0.07
C ALA A 107 -26.45 -4.85 -0.99
N GLU A 108 -26.29 -4.40 -2.23
CA GLU A 108 -25.62 -5.17 -3.29
C GLU A 108 -24.09 -5.12 -3.14
N PHE A 109 -23.54 -4.05 -2.58
CA PHE A 109 -22.10 -3.90 -2.30
C PHE A 109 -21.59 -4.78 -1.15
N VAL A 110 -22.34 -4.83 -0.03
CA VAL A 110 -22.03 -5.75 1.07
C VAL A 110 -22.19 -7.21 0.61
N ASN A 111 -23.10 -7.45 -0.35
CA ASN A 111 -23.28 -8.74 -1.02
C ASN A 111 -22.38 -8.94 -2.25
N ALA A 112 -21.47 -8.02 -2.59
CA ALA A 112 -20.54 -8.23 -3.70
C ALA A 112 -19.61 -9.41 -3.44
N GLY A 113 -19.61 -9.97 -2.21
CA GLY A 113 -19.13 -11.30 -1.87
C GLY A 113 -17.62 -11.49 -2.01
N LEU A 114 -16.93 -10.63 -2.75
CA LEU A 114 -15.56 -10.83 -3.19
C LEU A 114 -14.56 -10.48 -2.10
N ASN A 115 -14.73 -9.31 -1.48
CA ASN A 115 -13.98 -8.96 -0.28
C ASN A 115 -14.31 -9.95 0.84
N GLY A 116 -15.58 -10.33 1.01
CA GLY A 116 -16.01 -11.36 1.96
C GLY A 116 -15.29 -12.69 1.75
N ILE A 117 -15.47 -13.33 0.59
CA ILE A 117 -14.92 -14.67 0.27
C ILE A 117 -13.39 -14.69 0.38
N ILE A 118 -12.69 -13.70 -0.19
CA ILE A 118 -11.22 -13.71 -0.18
C ILE A 118 -10.69 -13.39 1.22
N LEU A 119 -11.29 -12.44 1.94
CA LEU A 119 -10.91 -12.16 3.33
C LEU A 119 -11.29 -13.32 4.26
N ASP A 120 -12.35 -14.06 3.96
CA ASP A 120 -12.74 -15.27 4.67
C ASP A 120 -11.68 -16.36 4.50
N VAL A 121 -11.13 -16.55 3.29
CA VAL A 121 -9.98 -17.45 3.09
C VAL A 121 -8.77 -17.02 3.92
N VAL A 122 -8.47 -15.73 3.95
CA VAL A 122 -7.36 -15.20 4.77
C VAL A 122 -7.65 -15.40 6.27
N ASN A 123 -8.88 -15.19 6.73
CA ASN A 123 -9.26 -15.43 8.12
C ASN A 123 -9.25 -16.92 8.48
N ARG A 124 -9.70 -17.81 7.59
CA ARG A 124 -9.64 -19.27 7.79
C ARG A 124 -8.21 -19.78 7.87
N SER A 125 -7.27 -19.09 7.22
CA SER A 125 -5.87 -19.51 7.20
C SER A 125 -5.18 -19.55 8.56
N SER A 126 -5.71 -18.88 9.59
CA SER A 126 -5.20 -18.94 10.96
C SER A 126 -5.27 -20.33 11.59
N HIS A 127 -6.03 -21.27 11.01
CA HIS A 127 -6.30 -22.59 11.59
C HIS A 127 -5.48 -23.72 10.95
N GLY A 128 -4.18 -23.49 10.74
CA GLY A 128 -3.23 -24.51 10.26
C GLY A 128 -3.10 -24.63 8.74
N TRP A 129 -3.40 -23.56 8.00
CA TRP A 129 -3.21 -23.51 6.54
C TRP A 129 -1.86 -22.89 6.15
N ASP A 130 -0.83 -23.05 6.98
CA ASP A 130 0.47 -22.39 6.82
C ASP A 130 1.11 -22.65 5.44
N TYR A 131 0.88 -23.85 4.90
CA TYR A 131 1.39 -24.23 3.57
C TYR A 131 0.76 -23.43 2.42
N LEU A 132 -0.41 -22.79 2.62
CA LEU A 132 -1.08 -21.93 1.64
C LEU A 132 -0.62 -20.47 1.69
N LEU A 133 0.02 -20.03 2.78
CA LEU A 133 0.39 -18.63 2.97
C LEU A 133 1.22 -18.06 1.81
N PRO A 134 2.23 -18.76 1.25
CA PRO A 134 2.99 -18.22 0.11
C PRO A 134 2.12 -18.01 -1.14
N SER A 135 1.10 -18.86 -1.36
CA SER A 135 0.14 -18.66 -2.45
C SER A 135 -0.76 -17.46 -2.21
N ILE A 136 -1.19 -17.23 -0.97
CA ILE A 136 -2.03 -16.07 -0.61
C ILE A 136 -1.24 -14.76 -0.78
N VAL A 137 0.00 -14.72 -0.28
CA VAL A 137 0.88 -13.56 -0.47
C VAL A 137 1.15 -13.35 -1.97
N GLY A 138 1.42 -14.43 -2.71
CA GLY A 138 1.59 -14.38 -4.16
C GLY A 138 0.36 -13.85 -4.91
N LEU A 139 -0.85 -14.24 -4.51
CA LEU A 139 -2.10 -13.72 -5.07
C LEU A 139 -2.26 -12.21 -4.78
N GLY A 140 -2.01 -11.79 -3.53
CA GLY A 140 -2.06 -10.38 -3.13
C GLY A 140 -1.12 -9.51 -3.95
N SER A 141 0.13 -9.95 -4.12
CA SER A 141 1.10 -9.29 -5.00
C SER A 141 0.66 -9.31 -6.46
N SER A 142 0.13 -10.44 -6.97
CA SER A 142 -0.36 -10.54 -8.35
C SER A 142 -1.54 -9.59 -8.62
N LEU A 143 -2.40 -9.33 -7.64
CA LEU A 143 -3.50 -8.36 -7.75
C LEU A 143 -2.98 -6.91 -7.78
N MET A 144 -1.94 -6.61 -7.01
CA MET A 144 -1.28 -5.30 -7.04
C MET A 144 -0.51 -5.08 -8.35
N ASP A 145 0.29 -6.05 -8.78
CA ASP A 145 1.13 -5.96 -9.98
C ASP A 145 0.31 -6.05 -11.28
N GLY A 146 -0.73 -6.89 -11.29
CA GLY A 146 -1.48 -7.25 -12.50
C GLY A 146 -2.41 -6.15 -13.01
N TYR A 147 -2.88 -5.26 -12.13
CA TYR A 147 -3.80 -4.19 -12.48
C TYR A 147 -3.18 -2.83 -12.24
N GLN A 148 -2.56 -2.30 -13.30
CA GLN A 148 -1.93 -0.98 -13.34
C GLN A 148 -3.00 0.11 -13.20
N ALA A 149 -3.37 0.40 -11.96
CA ALA A 149 -4.22 1.53 -11.65
C ALA A 149 -3.37 2.80 -11.77
N VAL A 150 -3.72 3.68 -12.71
CA VAL A 150 -3.23 5.05 -12.70
C VAL A 150 -3.80 5.71 -11.44
N MET A 151 -3.00 5.73 -10.39
CA MET A 151 -3.31 6.47 -9.17
C MET A 151 -3.43 7.95 -9.55
N PRO A 152 -4.46 8.68 -9.10
CA PRO A 152 -4.57 10.11 -9.36
C PRO A 152 -3.41 10.83 -8.67
N THR A 153 -2.36 11.14 -9.43
CA THR A 153 -1.13 11.82 -8.99
C THR A 153 -1.35 13.28 -8.55
N ARG A 154 -2.61 13.73 -8.42
CA ARG A 154 -3.00 15.12 -8.19
C ARG A 154 -3.88 15.35 -6.95
N THR A 155 -4.23 14.31 -6.21
CA THR A 155 -4.88 14.44 -4.91
C THR A 155 -3.85 14.13 -3.83
N PRO A 156 -3.78 14.87 -2.72
CA PRO A 156 -2.85 14.55 -1.64
C PRO A 156 -3.06 13.09 -1.27
N ALA A 157 -1.99 12.29 -1.42
CA ALA A 157 -2.00 10.85 -1.24
C ALA A 157 -2.59 10.44 0.12
N SER A 158 -2.61 11.35 1.10
CA SER A 158 -3.19 11.18 2.44
C SER A 158 -4.71 11.01 2.50
N HIS A 159 -5.51 11.44 1.52
CA HIS A 159 -6.98 11.41 1.67
C HIS A 159 -7.68 10.26 0.93
N ILE A 160 -7.12 9.75 -0.17
CA ILE A 160 -7.74 8.66 -0.95
C ILE A 160 -7.12 7.29 -0.60
N MET A 161 -5.86 7.25 -0.15
CA MET A 161 -5.13 5.99 0.06
C MET A 161 -5.43 5.32 1.40
N HIS A 162 -6.02 6.00 2.38
CA HIS A 162 -6.29 5.45 3.73
C HIS A 162 -7.60 4.69 3.84
N LEU A 163 -8.42 4.70 2.79
CA LEU A 163 -9.71 4.04 2.82
C LEU A 163 -9.59 2.62 2.29
N GLU A 164 -10.26 1.70 2.96
CA GLU A 164 -10.56 0.37 2.40
C GLU A 164 -11.43 0.55 1.14
N ALA A 165 -11.35 -0.38 0.18
CA ALA A 165 -12.14 -0.32 -1.05
C ALA A 165 -13.63 -0.04 -0.75
N ASP A 166 -14.16 -0.60 0.33
CA ASP A 166 -15.54 -0.41 0.77
C ASP A 166 -15.84 1.01 1.25
N ILE A 167 -14.89 1.69 1.92
CA ILE A 167 -15.05 3.08 2.37
C ILE A 167 -14.91 4.03 1.16
N ILE A 168 -14.06 3.71 0.19
CA ILE A 168 -13.94 4.47 -1.07
C ILE A 168 -15.24 4.39 -1.87
N LEU A 169 -15.81 3.19 -2.00
CA LEU A 169 -17.12 2.99 -2.63
C LEU A 169 -18.23 3.72 -1.84
N ARG A 170 -18.22 3.66 -0.51
CA ARG A 170 -19.19 4.37 0.35
C ARG A 170 -19.11 5.90 0.22
N ASN A 171 -17.90 6.44 0.18
CA ASN A 171 -17.67 7.88 0.05
C ASN A 171 -17.96 8.39 -1.37
N MET A 172 -17.81 7.56 -2.41
CA MET A 172 -18.29 7.87 -3.77
C MET A 172 -19.79 8.23 -3.77
N TYR A 173 -20.61 7.48 -3.03
CA TYR A 173 -22.05 7.76 -2.93
C TYR A 173 -22.34 9.00 -2.10
N SER A 174 -21.66 9.18 -0.96
CA SER A 174 -21.87 10.34 -0.08
C SER A 174 -21.46 11.67 -0.72
N SER A 175 -20.41 11.71 -1.56
CA SER A 175 -20.01 12.94 -2.26
C SER A 175 -20.89 13.29 -3.46
N ARG A 176 -21.59 12.31 -4.06
CA ARG A 176 -22.43 12.54 -5.25
C ARG A 176 -23.88 12.93 -4.91
N ASN A 177 -24.29 12.71 -3.66
CA ASN A 177 -25.57 13.12 -3.09
C ASN A 177 -25.55 14.55 -2.48
N ARG A 178 -24.48 15.32 -2.65
CA ARG A 178 -24.45 16.75 -2.28
C ARG A 178 -25.10 17.60 -3.36
N ASP A 179 -25.81 18.64 -2.93
CA ASP A 179 -26.57 19.55 -3.77
C ASP A 179 -25.74 20.11 -4.93
N PRO A 180 -26.37 20.32 -6.11
CA PRO A 180 -25.67 20.69 -7.35
C PRO A 180 -24.94 22.04 -7.30
N GLU A 181 -25.16 22.88 -6.28
CA GLU A 181 -24.52 24.20 -6.13
C GLU A 181 -23.08 24.13 -5.62
N ASP A 182 -22.65 23.04 -4.95
CA ASP A 182 -21.27 22.87 -4.45
C ASP A 182 -20.27 22.44 -5.55
N ARG A 183 -20.72 22.26 -6.79
CA ARG A 183 -19.92 21.70 -7.91
C ARG A 183 -18.90 22.66 -8.53
N GLN A 184 -18.78 23.88 -8.02
CA GLN A 184 -17.85 24.90 -8.58
C GLN A 184 -16.42 24.83 -8.01
N SER A 185 -16.17 23.95 -7.05
CA SER A 185 -14.80 23.58 -6.64
C SER A 185 -14.32 22.44 -7.54
N GLY A 186 -13.42 22.73 -8.49
CA GLY A 186 -13.00 21.89 -9.63
C GLY A 186 -12.32 20.53 -9.35
N ALA A 187 -12.68 19.82 -8.28
CA ALA A 187 -12.33 18.42 -8.08
C ALA A 187 -13.46 17.54 -8.64
N GLY A 188 -13.35 17.12 -9.90
CA GLY A 188 -14.25 16.12 -10.48
C GLY A 188 -14.24 14.84 -9.61
N PRO A 189 -15.36 14.09 -9.54
CA PRO A 189 -15.41 12.85 -8.76
C PRO A 189 -14.34 11.91 -9.30
N ALA A 190 -13.42 11.47 -8.44
CA ALA A 190 -12.39 10.51 -8.81
C ALA A 190 -13.06 9.30 -9.48
N THR A 191 -12.83 9.11 -10.77
CA THR A 191 -13.37 7.98 -11.52
C THR A 191 -12.55 6.74 -11.18
N PHE A 192 -12.99 6.00 -10.15
CA PHE A 192 -12.31 4.78 -9.73
C PHE A 192 -12.41 3.72 -10.84
N SER A 193 -11.26 3.16 -11.22
CA SER A 193 -11.18 2.09 -12.23
C SER A 193 -11.34 0.71 -11.56
N PRO A 194 -11.88 -0.31 -12.26
CA PRO A 194 -11.93 -1.67 -11.73
C PRO A 194 -10.53 -2.23 -11.40
N ALA A 195 -9.50 -1.74 -12.10
CA ALA A 195 -8.10 -2.01 -11.82
C ALA A 195 -7.67 -1.52 -10.44
N LEU A 196 -8.08 -0.29 -10.06
CA LEU A 196 -7.78 0.28 -8.74
C LEU A 196 -8.45 -0.51 -7.62
N LEU A 197 -9.71 -0.90 -7.81
CA LEU A 197 -10.43 -1.75 -6.83
C LEU A 197 -9.74 -3.11 -6.66
N SER A 198 -9.34 -3.75 -7.75
CA SER A 198 -8.61 -5.03 -7.71
C SER A 198 -7.27 -4.91 -6.95
N CYS A 199 -6.54 -3.81 -7.18
CA CYS A 199 -5.31 -3.49 -6.46
C CYS A 199 -5.57 -3.25 -4.96
N LEU A 200 -6.65 -2.54 -4.61
CA LEU A 200 -7.04 -2.31 -3.23
C LEU A 200 -7.35 -3.62 -2.50
N VAL A 201 -8.01 -4.58 -3.15
CA VAL A 201 -8.20 -5.93 -2.59
C VAL A 201 -6.87 -6.61 -2.34
N GLY A 202 -5.94 -6.55 -3.30
CA GLY A 202 -4.58 -7.07 -3.12
C GLY A 202 -3.87 -6.48 -1.90
N MET A 203 -3.96 -5.17 -1.71
CA MET A 203 -3.42 -4.49 -0.53
C MET A 203 -4.10 -4.95 0.77
N THR A 204 -5.42 -5.10 0.79
CA THR A 204 -6.15 -5.58 1.98
C THR A 204 -5.79 -7.02 2.33
N ILE A 205 -5.60 -7.91 1.33
CA ILE A 205 -5.15 -9.29 1.55
C ILE A 205 -3.78 -9.30 2.23
N LEU A 206 -2.81 -8.55 1.67
CA LEU A 206 -1.45 -8.48 2.18
C LEU A 206 -1.40 -7.84 3.57
N GLN A 207 -2.22 -6.82 3.80
CA GLN A 207 -2.36 -6.22 5.12
C GLN A 207 -2.92 -7.24 6.13
N ARG A 208 -4.01 -7.94 5.79
CA ARG A 208 -4.66 -8.88 6.71
C ARG A 208 -3.77 -10.07 7.04
N ILE A 209 -3.09 -10.64 6.05
CA ILE A 209 -2.20 -11.79 6.28
C ILE A 209 -0.96 -11.40 7.09
N PHE A 210 -0.44 -10.18 6.92
CA PHE A 210 0.66 -9.65 7.74
C PHE A 210 0.29 -9.56 9.23
N LEU A 211 -0.99 -9.25 9.53
CA LEU A 211 -1.50 -9.16 10.90
C LEU A 211 -1.67 -10.53 11.54
N LEU A 212 -2.19 -11.50 10.78
CA LEU A 212 -2.52 -12.82 11.29
C LEU A 212 -1.30 -13.72 11.45
N HIS A 213 -0.28 -13.59 10.58
CA HIS A 213 0.79 -14.58 10.46
C HIS A 213 2.19 -13.97 10.53
N ASP A 214 2.90 -14.24 11.63
CA ASP A 214 4.28 -13.77 11.88
C ASP A 214 5.27 -14.28 10.83
N VAL A 215 5.08 -15.52 10.36
CA VAL A 215 6.00 -16.24 9.45
C VAL A 215 6.13 -15.58 8.07
N VAL A 216 5.12 -14.85 7.60
CA VAL A 216 5.13 -14.18 6.28
C VAL A 216 5.52 -12.71 6.33
N ARG A 217 5.65 -12.11 7.52
CA ARG A 217 5.92 -10.67 7.65
C ARG A 217 7.20 -10.26 6.92
N MET A 218 8.26 -11.06 7.05
CA MET A 218 9.52 -10.81 6.38
C MET A 218 9.42 -10.92 4.86
N GLU A 219 8.71 -11.93 4.35
CA GLU A 219 8.48 -12.12 2.91
C GLU A 219 7.69 -10.95 2.31
N ILE A 220 6.67 -10.45 3.03
CA ILE A 220 5.87 -9.29 2.61
C ILE A 220 6.73 -8.03 2.58
N LEU A 221 7.52 -7.79 3.63
CA LEU A 221 8.40 -6.62 3.70
C LEU A 221 9.49 -6.66 2.62
N GLU A 222 10.10 -7.82 2.37
CA GLU A 222 11.06 -7.98 1.25
C GLU A 222 10.42 -7.62 -0.07
N ARG A 223 9.21 -8.12 -0.36
CA ARG A 223 8.50 -7.77 -1.58
C ARG A 223 8.20 -6.27 -1.68
N ILE A 224 7.75 -5.64 -0.60
CA ILE A 224 7.51 -4.20 -0.57
C ILE A 224 8.81 -3.43 -0.90
N PHE A 225 9.90 -3.73 -0.20
CA PHE A 225 11.17 -3.02 -0.40
C PHE A 225 11.77 -3.30 -1.77
N ASP A 226 11.70 -4.53 -2.25
CA ASP A 226 12.11 -4.90 -3.57
C ASP A 226 11.38 -4.09 -4.65
N HIS A 227 10.07 -3.90 -4.53
CA HIS A 227 9.33 -3.07 -5.50
C HIS A 227 9.62 -1.58 -5.35
N ILE A 228 9.94 -1.10 -4.15
CA ILE A 228 10.40 0.28 -3.91
C ILE A 228 11.78 0.51 -4.53
N VAL A 229 12.70 -0.45 -4.43
CA VAL A 229 14.10 -0.33 -4.89
C VAL A 229 14.25 -0.67 -6.38
N ARG A 230 13.59 -1.72 -6.88
CA ARG A 230 13.71 -2.15 -8.29
C ARG A 230 13.18 -1.14 -9.30
N CYS A 231 12.30 -0.22 -8.90
CA CYS A 231 11.81 0.86 -9.77
C CYS A 231 12.81 2.03 -9.91
N MET A 232 14.11 1.79 -9.68
CA MET A 232 15.20 2.70 -10.04
C MET A 232 15.01 3.18 -11.48
N ALA A 233 14.82 4.48 -11.63
CA ALA A 233 14.44 5.10 -12.88
C ALA A 233 15.33 4.63 -14.05
N PRO A 234 14.75 4.18 -15.19
CA PRO A 234 15.50 4.14 -16.42
C PRO A 234 15.89 5.59 -16.73
N ASN A 235 17.20 5.85 -16.84
CA ASN A 235 17.69 7.12 -17.34
C ASN A 235 16.91 7.50 -18.60
N ALA A 236 16.26 8.65 -18.55
CA ALA A 236 15.53 9.25 -19.66
C ALA A 236 16.53 9.68 -20.75
N ALA A 237 17.11 8.72 -21.47
CA ALA A 237 17.99 8.94 -22.61
C ALA A 237 18.22 7.65 -23.41
N ALA A 238 17.16 6.93 -23.81
CA ALA A 238 17.29 5.96 -24.91
C ALA A 238 15.93 5.74 -25.59
N GLY A 239 15.82 6.24 -26.83
CA GLY A 239 15.04 5.65 -27.93
C GLY A 239 13.53 5.50 -27.78
N GLY A 240 12.78 6.15 -28.68
CA GLY A 240 11.31 6.12 -28.77
C GLY A 240 10.67 4.75 -28.57
N GLY A 241 9.79 4.65 -27.55
CA GLY A 241 8.95 3.49 -27.27
C GLY A 241 8.43 3.38 -25.82
N GLY A 242 9.07 4.04 -24.85
CA GLY A 242 8.95 3.67 -23.43
C GLY A 242 8.15 4.54 -22.45
N ARG A 243 7.26 5.46 -22.88
CA ARG A 243 6.51 6.32 -21.92
C ARG A 243 5.49 5.53 -21.08
N GLY A 244 4.86 4.48 -21.64
CA GLY A 244 3.86 3.67 -20.93
C GLY A 244 4.44 2.79 -19.82
N ALA A 245 5.63 2.21 -20.04
CA ALA A 245 6.28 1.34 -19.05
C ALA A 245 6.84 2.10 -17.83
N ALA A 246 7.33 3.33 -18.04
CA ALA A 246 7.84 4.17 -16.95
C ALA A 246 6.71 4.66 -16.02
N LEU A 247 5.56 5.06 -16.58
CA LEU A 247 4.36 5.43 -15.82
C LEU A 247 3.79 4.23 -15.06
N SER A 248 3.82 3.05 -15.69
CA SER A 248 3.40 1.78 -15.11
C SER A 248 4.24 1.42 -13.87
N SER A 249 5.56 1.46 -13.98
CA SER A 249 6.48 1.15 -12.87
C SER A 249 6.29 2.09 -11.67
N ALA A 250 6.11 3.40 -11.91
CA ALA A 250 5.88 4.37 -10.86
C ALA A 250 4.52 4.17 -10.15
N SER A 251 3.50 3.73 -10.88
CA SER A 251 2.18 3.44 -10.31
C SER A 251 2.20 2.24 -9.36
N THR A 252 2.90 1.16 -9.75
CA THR A 252 3.10 -0.02 -8.89
C THR A 252 3.93 0.35 -7.66
N GLN A 253 5.00 1.14 -7.82
CA GLN A 253 5.81 1.62 -6.70
C GLN A 253 4.97 2.38 -5.66
N LEU A 254 4.06 3.26 -6.10
CA LEU A 254 3.15 3.99 -5.22
C LEU A 254 2.16 3.08 -4.49
N GLN A 255 1.69 2.00 -5.13
CA GLN A 255 0.80 1.04 -4.50
C GLN A 255 1.50 0.30 -3.34
N TYR A 256 2.76 -0.11 -3.53
CA TYR A 256 3.54 -0.73 -2.44
C TYR A 256 3.91 0.28 -1.34
N ILE A 257 4.17 1.55 -1.67
CA ILE A 257 4.37 2.60 -0.64
C ILE A 257 3.09 2.83 0.16
N SER A 258 1.91 2.82 -0.50
CA SER A 258 0.61 2.91 0.18
C SER A 258 0.36 1.71 1.10
N LEU A 259 0.72 0.50 0.67
CA LEU A 259 0.68 -0.68 1.53
C LEU A 259 1.60 -0.52 2.74
N LEU A 260 2.84 -0.06 2.55
CA LEU A 260 3.77 0.21 3.64
C LEU A 260 3.18 1.24 4.63
N GLU A 261 2.62 2.34 4.13
CA GLU A 261 2.01 3.37 4.96
C GLU A 261 0.84 2.81 5.80
N LYS A 262 -0.02 1.96 5.21
CA LYS A 262 -1.09 1.27 5.95
C LYS A 262 -0.52 0.38 7.04
N LEU A 263 0.48 -0.44 6.72
CA LEU A 263 1.12 -1.34 7.71
C LEU A 263 1.73 -0.53 8.87
N VAL A 264 2.45 0.54 8.56
CA VAL A 264 3.08 1.45 9.52
C VAL A 264 2.05 2.13 10.42
N ARG A 265 0.96 2.65 9.86
CA ARG A 265 -0.07 3.34 10.66
C ARG A 265 -0.81 2.40 11.60
N HIS A 266 -1.12 1.18 11.15
CA HIS A 266 -1.90 0.24 11.96
C HIS A 266 -1.06 -0.43 13.06
N ASN A 267 0.19 -0.81 12.79
CA ASN A 267 1.02 -1.55 13.76
C ASN A 267 2.49 -1.12 13.72
N PRO A 268 2.82 0.10 14.15
CA PRO A 268 4.18 0.61 14.08
C PRO A 268 5.15 -0.20 14.96
N ASN A 269 4.69 -0.70 16.11
CA ASN A 269 5.51 -1.47 17.06
C ASN A 269 6.00 -2.81 16.49
N VAL A 270 5.18 -3.50 15.69
CA VAL A 270 5.56 -4.76 15.03
C VAL A 270 6.67 -4.49 14.00
N LEU A 271 6.56 -3.36 13.29
CA LEU A 271 7.51 -2.99 12.25
C LEU A 271 8.85 -2.48 12.79
N LEU A 272 8.92 -2.00 14.04
CA LEU A 272 10.18 -1.61 14.68
C LEU A 272 11.17 -2.78 14.81
N GLN A 273 10.68 -4.03 14.82
CA GLN A 273 11.54 -5.23 14.80
C GLN A 273 12.31 -5.37 13.47
N TYR A 274 11.84 -4.71 12.41
CA TYR A 274 12.41 -4.76 11.07
C TYR A 274 13.11 -3.45 10.66
N THR A 275 13.54 -2.64 11.66
CA THR A 275 14.21 -1.34 11.45
C THR A 275 15.42 -1.43 10.49
N ALA A 276 16.19 -2.53 10.52
CA ALA A 276 17.33 -2.70 9.61
C ALA A 276 16.92 -2.65 8.14
N LYS A 277 15.86 -3.37 7.75
CA LYS A 277 15.36 -3.36 6.36
C LYS A 277 14.75 -2.02 5.96
N LEU A 278 14.13 -1.32 6.92
CA LEU A 278 13.66 0.05 6.68
C LEU A 278 14.82 1.02 6.44
N LYS A 279 15.93 0.87 7.16
CA LYS A 279 17.17 1.64 6.89
C LYS A 279 17.70 1.35 5.49
N ASP A 280 17.70 0.09 5.05
CA ASP A 280 18.08 -0.25 3.68
C ASP A 280 17.20 0.49 2.66
N ALA A 281 15.86 0.47 2.85
CA ALA A 281 14.94 1.18 1.97
C ALA A 281 15.15 2.71 1.97
N VAL A 282 15.44 3.29 3.14
CA VAL A 282 15.74 4.72 3.31
C VAL A 282 17.05 5.11 2.59
N GLU A 283 18.05 4.24 2.56
CA GLU A 283 19.33 4.50 1.87
C GLU A 283 19.13 4.79 0.37
N TYR A 284 18.09 4.19 -0.23
CA TYR A 284 17.76 4.39 -1.64
C TYR A 284 16.98 5.67 -1.93
N ILE A 285 16.48 6.41 -0.92
CA ILE A 285 15.70 7.66 -1.09
C ILE A 285 16.37 8.67 -2.04
N PRO A 286 17.69 8.95 -1.95
CA PRO A 286 18.35 9.91 -2.83
C PRO A 286 18.34 9.51 -4.31
N HIS A 287 18.12 8.22 -4.62
CA HIS A 287 18.08 7.68 -5.97
C HIS A 287 16.66 7.63 -6.56
N GLN A 288 15.63 7.95 -5.76
CA GLN A 288 14.23 7.96 -6.19
C GLN A 288 13.84 9.31 -6.80
N SER A 289 12.65 9.36 -7.42
CA SER A 289 12.08 10.66 -7.83
C SER A 289 11.63 11.48 -6.60
N PRO A 290 11.63 12.83 -6.67
CA PRO A 290 11.24 13.69 -5.56
C PRO A 290 9.84 13.41 -4.99
N PHE A 291 8.91 13.01 -5.85
CA PHE A 291 7.55 12.65 -5.47
C PHE A 291 7.50 11.34 -4.68
N ILE A 292 8.12 10.28 -5.21
CA ILE A 292 8.18 8.96 -4.57
C ILE A 292 8.90 9.05 -3.22
N ALA A 293 10.00 9.79 -3.15
CA ALA A 293 10.74 10.02 -1.92
C ALA A 293 9.87 10.68 -0.84
N SER A 294 9.07 11.69 -1.19
CA SER A 294 8.14 12.32 -0.24
C SER A 294 7.02 11.37 0.22
N CYS A 295 6.50 10.52 -0.66
CA CYS A 295 5.51 9.51 -0.28
C CYS A 295 6.12 8.47 0.68
N LEU A 296 7.36 8.02 0.41
CA LEU A 296 8.04 7.05 1.28
C LEU A 296 8.35 7.65 2.66
N LEU A 297 8.82 8.90 2.72
CA LEU A 297 9.04 9.59 3.99
C LEU A 297 7.74 9.78 4.77
N SER A 298 6.63 10.08 4.07
CA SER A 298 5.29 10.13 4.68
C SER A 298 4.83 8.79 5.23
N ALA A 299 5.12 7.69 4.50
CA ALA A 299 4.75 6.35 4.92
C ALA A 299 5.45 5.91 6.20
N VAL A 300 6.74 6.26 6.35
CA VAL A 300 7.58 5.87 7.50
C VAL A 300 7.44 6.84 8.68
N GLN A 301 6.83 8.02 8.47
CA GLN A 301 6.68 9.09 9.45
C GLN A 301 6.19 8.64 10.84
N PRO A 302 5.17 7.75 10.97
CA PRO A 302 4.75 7.25 12.30
C PRO A 302 5.79 6.39 13.03
N MET A 303 6.78 5.82 12.34
CA MET A 303 7.88 5.07 12.96
C MET A 303 9.04 5.97 13.39
N LEU A 304 9.25 7.08 12.68
CA LEU A 304 10.28 8.06 13.02
C LEU A 304 10.00 8.70 14.39
N SER A 305 8.74 8.85 14.77
CA SER A 305 8.35 9.35 16.09
C SER A 305 8.57 8.35 17.23
N LEU A 306 8.76 7.07 16.93
CA LEU A 306 8.91 6.00 17.91
C LEU A 306 10.36 5.54 18.09
N SER A 307 11.23 5.76 17.10
CA SER A 307 12.61 5.26 17.12
C SER A 307 13.63 6.34 16.73
N ALA A 308 14.41 6.76 17.72
CA ALA A 308 15.53 7.69 17.54
C ALA A 308 16.54 7.19 16.51
N ASP A 309 16.86 5.89 16.57
CA ASP A 309 17.85 5.26 15.70
C ASP A 309 17.46 5.31 14.21
N LEU A 310 16.17 5.13 13.88
CA LEU A 310 15.69 5.27 12.50
C LEU A 310 15.65 6.74 12.07
N GLN A 311 15.27 7.63 12.99
CA GLN A 311 15.23 9.07 12.74
C GLN A 311 16.63 9.63 12.45
N ASP A 312 17.63 9.30 13.27
CA ASP A 312 19.03 9.70 13.09
C ASP A 312 19.56 9.20 11.75
N TYR A 313 19.20 7.97 11.37
CA TYR A 313 19.58 7.40 10.08
C TYR A 313 18.93 8.16 8.90
N VAL A 314 17.63 8.44 8.97
CA VAL A 314 16.93 9.25 7.94
C VAL A 314 17.56 10.64 7.85
N PHE A 315 17.82 11.29 8.98
CA PHE A 315 18.47 12.59 9.02
C PHE A 315 19.86 12.56 8.37
N LEU A 316 20.67 11.54 8.68
CA LEU A 316 21.99 11.35 8.10
C LEU A 316 21.92 11.21 6.57
N VAL A 317 20.99 10.39 6.07
CA VAL A 317 20.76 10.19 4.63
C VAL A 317 20.33 11.49 3.95
N LEU A 318 19.37 12.23 4.53
CA LEU A 318 18.92 13.52 3.99
C LEU A 318 20.03 14.58 4.02
N ARG A 319 20.84 14.62 5.08
CA ARG A 319 21.99 15.53 5.18
C ARG A 319 23.05 15.21 4.12
N LYS A 320 23.30 13.94 3.83
CA LYS A 320 24.19 13.53 2.73
C LYS A 320 23.60 13.94 1.37
N ALA A 321 22.30 13.73 1.17
CA ALA A 321 21.58 14.12 -0.04
C ALA A 321 21.60 15.64 -0.27
N PHE A 322 21.53 16.44 0.80
CA PHE A 322 21.58 17.91 0.75
C PHE A 322 22.86 18.46 0.12
N HIS A 323 24.00 17.79 0.33
CA HIS A 323 25.31 18.19 -0.20
C HIS A 323 25.60 17.55 -1.58
N ASN A 324 24.63 16.88 -2.18
CA ASN A 324 24.78 16.25 -3.48
C ASN A 324 24.84 17.30 -4.61
N ARG A 325 25.61 17.02 -5.67
CA ARG A 325 25.75 17.89 -6.85
C ARG A 325 24.47 17.98 -7.69
N GLN A 326 23.62 16.95 -7.67
CA GLN A 326 22.36 16.93 -8.43
C GLN A 326 21.26 17.75 -7.75
N SER A 327 20.58 18.63 -8.48
CA SER A 327 19.48 19.45 -7.93
C SER A 327 18.29 18.61 -7.46
N SER A 328 17.94 17.57 -8.21
CA SER A 328 16.88 16.60 -7.87
C SER A 328 17.07 15.98 -6.49
N VAL A 329 18.29 15.56 -6.16
CA VAL A 329 18.63 14.96 -4.87
C VAL A 329 18.58 15.98 -3.72
N ARG A 330 18.98 17.22 -3.99
CA ARG A 330 18.84 18.31 -3.02
C ARG A 330 17.37 18.68 -2.77
N ILE A 331 16.53 18.65 -3.80
CA ILE A 331 15.08 18.84 -3.67
C ILE A 331 14.47 17.75 -2.78
N ILE A 332 14.89 16.49 -2.92
CA ILE A 332 14.48 15.39 -2.03
C ILE A 332 14.86 15.69 -0.58
N ALA A 333 16.10 16.12 -0.33
CA ALA A 333 16.57 16.47 1.01
C ALA A 333 15.74 17.61 1.62
N VAL A 334 15.47 18.67 0.84
CA VAL A 334 14.64 19.80 1.28
C VAL A 334 13.22 19.37 1.61
N ASN A 335 12.58 18.54 0.76
CA ASN A 335 11.25 17.99 1.03
C ASN A 335 11.23 17.17 2.33
N GLY A 336 12.25 16.34 2.53
CA GLY A 336 12.36 15.53 3.74
C GLY A 336 12.56 16.36 5.00
N PHE A 337 13.41 17.38 4.97
CA PHE A 337 13.58 18.29 6.11
C PHE A 337 12.32 19.10 6.41
N LEU A 338 11.62 19.60 5.38
CA LEU A 338 10.33 20.28 5.55
C LEU A 338 9.27 19.36 6.16
N GLN A 339 9.24 18.10 5.75
CA GLN A 339 8.32 17.11 6.31
C GLN A 339 8.66 16.73 7.77
N LEU A 340 9.94 16.63 8.11
CA LEU A 340 10.37 16.44 9.49
C LEU A 340 9.98 17.67 10.35
N LEU A 341 10.06 18.87 9.78
CA LEU A 341 9.62 20.11 10.43
C LEU A 341 8.10 20.16 10.63
N SER A 342 7.27 19.78 9.65
CA SER A 342 5.80 19.81 9.79
C SER A 342 5.28 18.83 10.84
N THR A 343 5.89 17.64 10.94
CA THR A 343 5.42 16.56 11.83
C THR A 343 5.48 16.91 13.32
N GLY A 344 6.31 17.89 13.70
CA GLY A 344 6.34 18.46 15.04
C GLY A 344 6.34 17.47 16.20
N ARG A 345 7.47 16.81 16.49
CA ARG A 345 7.93 16.51 17.87
C ARG A 345 9.22 15.68 17.93
N LYS A 346 9.94 15.94 19.05
CA LYS A 346 11.09 15.25 19.65
C LYS A 346 11.90 14.42 18.66
N VAL A 347 12.74 15.10 17.88
CA VAL A 347 14.05 14.53 17.56
C VAL A 347 14.65 14.09 18.88
N LEU A 348 14.75 12.78 19.09
CA LEU A 348 15.38 12.21 20.28
C LEU A 348 16.87 12.49 20.16
N ALA A 349 17.29 13.64 20.68
CA ALA A 349 18.66 14.11 20.85
C ALA A 349 19.60 13.67 19.71
N LEU A 350 19.66 14.46 18.65
CA LEU A 350 20.76 14.38 17.68
C LEU A 350 22.09 14.45 18.47
N PRO A 351 22.98 13.43 18.42
CA PRO A 351 24.35 13.65 18.83
C PRO A 351 25.00 14.46 17.71
N THR A 352 25.02 15.79 17.87
CA THR A 352 25.65 16.69 16.92
C THR A 352 27.11 16.31 16.74
N LEU A 353 27.52 16.25 15.48
CA LEU A 353 28.91 16.13 15.05
C LEU A 353 29.81 17.16 15.77
N SER A 354 31.00 16.69 16.15
CA SER A 354 32.16 17.37 16.74
C SER A 354 32.01 17.90 18.18
N GLN A 355 32.65 17.16 19.10
CA GLN A 355 33.10 17.56 20.43
C GLN A 355 32.10 18.37 21.26
N VAL A 356 31.38 17.69 22.15
CA VAL A 356 31.17 18.02 23.58
C VAL A 356 30.06 17.12 24.09
N THR A 357 30.40 16.27 25.04
CA THR A 357 29.46 15.58 25.93
C THR A 357 28.68 16.63 26.72
N ILE A 358 27.39 16.35 26.98
CA ILE A 358 26.47 16.99 27.96
C ILE A 358 25.30 17.71 27.28
N CYS A 359 24.13 17.04 27.27
CA CYS A 359 22.83 17.55 27.74
C CYS A 359 21.70 16.57 27.35
N GLN A 360 21.17 15.83 28.32
CA GLN A 360 20.00 14.95 28.19
C GLN A 360 18.66 15.72 28.04
N GLN A 361 18.69 16.97 27.56
CA GLN A 361 17.50 17.84 27.47
C GLN A 361 17.64 18.84 26.30
N SER A 362 17.83 18.37 25.08
CA SER A 362 17.61 19.22 23.90
C SER A 362 16.10 19.39 23.71
N SER A 363 15.61 20.63 23.81
CA SER A 363 14.19 20.91 23.61
C SER A 363 13.82 20.71 22.13
N ALA A 364 12.56 20.37 21.84
CA ALA A 364 12.10 20.22 20.45
C ALA A 364 12.26 21.51 19.61
N VAL A 365 12.39 22.66 20.26
CA VAL A 365 12.61 23.96 19.62
C VAL A 365 14.04 24.08 19.10
N ASP A 366 15.03 23.56 19.83
CA ASP A 366 16.44 23.62 19.42
C ASP A 366 16.70 22.84 18.14
N THR A 367 16.05 21.69 17.98
CA THR A 367 16.19 20.83 16.78
C THR A 367 15.50 21.42 15.55
N ASP A 368 14.38 22.11 15.74
CA ASP A 368 13.67 22.81 14.67
C ASP A 368 14.50 24.01 14.17
N LEU A 369 15.18 24.73 15.08
CA LEU A 369 16.07 25.83 14.75
C LEU A 369 17.35 25.37 14.03
N GLU A 370 17.93 24.23 14.43
CA GLU A 370 19.06 23.62 13.71
C GLU A 370 18.67 23.23 12.27
N LEU A 371 17.49 22.64 12.09
CA LEU A 371 16.94 22.31 10.79
C LEU A 371 16.74 23.56 9.92
N LEU A 372 16.17 24.62 10.46
CA LEU A 372 16.04 25.91 9.77
C LEU A 372 17.42 26.50 9.41
N GLY A 373 18.42 26.35 10.28
CA GLY A 373 19.81 26.72 10.00
C GLY A 373 20.42 25.96 8.82
N VAL A 374 20.13 24.66 8.69
CA VAL A 374 20.51 23.85 7.52
C VAL A 374 19.78 24.33 6.26
N LEU A 375 18.47 24.56 6.35
CA LEU A 375 17.64 25.03 5.24
C LEU A 375 18.02 26.43 4.75
N ARG A 376 18.54 27.31 5.62
CA ARG A 376 19.02 28.65 5.22
C ARG A 376 20.08 28.58 4.12
N ARG A 377 20.91 27.52 4.10
CA ARG A 377 21.92 27.31 3.04
C ARG A 377 21.31 27.04 1.67
N CYS A 378 20.04 26.64 1.58
CA CYS A 378 19.33 26.49 0.31
C CYS A 378 19.00 27.83 -0.36
N LEU A 379 18.92 28.92 0.39
CA LEU A 379 18.64 30.26 -0.17
C LEU A 379 19.75 30.74 -1.11
N SER A 380 20.97 30.19 -0.97
CA SER A 380 22.11 30.46 -1.86
C SER A 380 22.23 29.46 -3.02
N GLN A 381 21.32 28.50 -3.15
CA GLN A 381 21.37 27.46 -4.19
C GLN A 381 20.56 27.83 -5.46
N GLN A 382 20.55 26.90 -6.42
CA GLN A 382 19.83 26.99 -7.69
C GLN A 382 18.33 27.29 -7.51
N ARG A 383 17.72 27.95 -8.51
CA ARG A 383 16.31 28.38 -8.50
C ARG A 383 15.34 27.27 -8.08
N GLU A 384 15.48 26.08 -8.66
CA GLU A 384 14.57 24.94 -8.41
C GLU A 384 14.48 24.56 -6.93
N VAL A 385 15.61 24.63 -6.21
CA VAL A 385 15.67 24.33 -4.77
C VAL A 385 15.01 25.45 -3.95
N ARG A 386 15.23 26.71 -4.34
CA ARG A 386 14.63 27.88 -3.67
C ARG A 386 13.12 27.91 -3.81
N GLU A 387 12.62 27.63 -5.01
CA GLU A 387 11.18 27.55 -5.29
C GLU A 387 10.50 26.49 -4.41
N ARG A 388 11.10 25.30 -4.30
CA ARG A 388 10.55 24.26 -3.44
C ARG A 388 10.63 24.59 -1.95
N LEU A 389 11.69 25.26 -1.53
CA LEU A 389 11.85 25.74 -0.15
C LEU A 389 10.75 26.75 0.20
N TYR A 390 10.53 27.76 -0.65
CA TYR A 390 9.50 28.77 -0.39
C TYR A 390 8.09 28.19 -0.33
N GLY A 391 7.77 27.26 -1.23
CA GLY A 391 6.48 26.55 -1.19
C GLY A 391 6.28 25.77 0.11
N GLY A 392 7.32 25.10 0.61
CA GLY A 392 7.22 24.33 1.85
C GLY A 392 7.31 25.15 3.13
N LEU A 393 8.07 26.25 3.15
CA LEU A 393 8.10 27.17 4.29
C LEU A 393 6.74 27.82 4.52
N TYR A 394 5.99 28.09 3.45
CA TYR A 394 4.60 28.54 3.56
C TYR A 394 3.71 27.50 4.27
N GLU A 395 3.82 26.22 3.91
CA GLU A 395 3.09 25.13 4.59
C GLU A 395 3.48 25.04 6.08
N VAL A 396 4.78 25.06 6.39
CA VAL A 396 5.28 25.00 7.77
C VAL A 396 4.85 26.23 8.59
N PHE A 397 4.82 27.42 7.98
CA PHE A 397 4.36 28.65 8.63
C PHE A 397 2.89 28.56 9.05
N LEU A 398 2.05 27.93 8.23
CA LEU A 398 0.64 27.71 8.56
C LEU A 398 0.45 26.69 9.70
N GLU A 399 1.32 25.69 9.79
CA GLU A 399 1.21 24.61 10.79
C GLU A 399 1.86 24.95 12.14
N LYS A 400 2.94 25.75 12.15
CA LYS A 400 3.72 26.05 13.36
C LYS A 400 3.94 27.55 13.56
N LEU A 401 2.99 28.20 14.21
CA LEU A 401 3.08 29.62 14.62
C LEU A 401 4.32 29.94 15.47
N ALA A 402 4.85 28.99 16.26
CA ALA A 402 6.03 29.22 17.09
C ALA A 402 7.33 29.47 16.29
N LEU A 403 7.36 29.11 15.00
CA LEU A 403 8.51 29.31 14.10
C LEU A 403 8.34 30.54 13.19
N SER A 404 7.24 31.31 13.34
CA SER A 404 6.91 32.44 12.48
C SER A 404 8.03 33.46 12.40
N ASP A 405 8.62 33.81 13.54
CA ASP A 405 9.61 34.89 13.66
C ASP A 405 10.97 34.52 13.05
N THR A 406 11.25 33.22 12.95
CA THR A 406 12.45 32.69 12.29
C THR A 406 12.28 32.45 10.79
N VAL A 407 11.03 32.29 10.33
CA VAL A 407 10.70 32.07 8.92
C VAL A 407 10.48 33.38 8.18
N LEU A 408 9.92 34.40 8.85
CA LEU A 408 9.85 35.79 8.41
C LEU A 408 11.25 36.43 8.41
#